data_AF-A0A964HJG4-F1
#
_entry.id   AF-A0A964HJG4-F1
#
_cell.length_a   1.000
_cell.length_b   1.000
_cell.length_c   1.000
_cell.angle_alpha   90.00
_cell.angle_beta   90.00
_cell.angle_gamma   90.00
#
_symmetry.space_group_name_H-M   'P 1'
#
loop_
_entity.id
_entity.type
_entity.pdbx_description
1 polymer ?
#
loop_
_entity_poly.entity_id
_entity_poly.type
_entity_poly.pdbx_seq_one_letter_code
_entity_poly.pdbx_strand_id
1 'polypeptide(L)'
;KVGLVKVRCYRPWDPKRFLEALPATVTKLAVLDRTKEPGATGEPLYQDIIAGLFEGLAEGWGKLKTMPKVVGGRYGLSSKEFTPAMVKAVLDNLAKASPANHFTIGINDDVSKTSLAWDPDFSTEPTSVIRAMFYGLGADGTVGANKNSIKIIGEETPNFAQGYFVYDSKKSGSMTVSHLRFGPQPIRSTYLITRANFVACHQPTFLERFDMVKNLVPGGTFLLNTPFAKEEIWAQLPTPAQRALLERKAKFYVIDATKVARDSGMGGRINTIMQVCFFALSGVLPKAEAIEAIKESIRKTYGKKGEEIVQMNLKAVDNTLAHLHEVPLPSKVNGTG
;
A
#
# COMPACT_ATOMS: atom_id res chain seq x y z
N LYS A 1 -0.17 -25.68 11.04
CA LYS A 1 1.11 -25.82 10.30
C LYS A 1 0.83 -25.49 8.85
N VAL A 2 1.51 -24.50 8.28
CA VAL A 2 1.29 -24.06 6.89
C VAL A 2 2.63 -23.90 6.18
N GLY A 3 2.61 -23.93 4.84
CA GLY A 3 3.80 -23.78 4.00
C GLY A 3 3.44 -23.21 2.64
N LEU A 4 4.45 -22.86 1.85
CA LEU A 4 4.30 -22.30 0.51
C LEU A 4 5.34 -22.91 -0.42
N VAL A 5 4.90 -23.41 -1.57
CA VAL A 5 5.78 -23.73 -2.70
C VAL A 5 5.76 -22.54 -3.67
N LYS A 6 6.93 -21.99 -3.97
CA LYS A 6 7.09 -20.93 -4.97
C LYS A 6 7.58 -21.53 -6.28
N VAL A 7 6.68 -21.72 -7.24
CA VAL A 7 7.04 -22.18 -8.58
C VAL A 7 7.89 -21.12 -9.26
N ARG A 8 9.12 -21.48 -9.66
CA ARG A 8 10.07 -20.57 -10.29
C ARG A 8 10.18 -20.79 -11.80
N CYS A 9 10.40 -22.04 -12.20
CA CYS A 9 10.40 -22.47 -13.59
C CYS A 9 9.08 -23.21 -13.83
N TYR A 10 8.13 -22.56 -14.51
CA TYR A 10 6.85 -23.19 -14.85
C TYR A 10 7.00 -24.13 -16.06
N ARG A 11 7.86 -23.76 -17.02
CA ARG A 11 8.23 -24.60 -18.16
C ARG A 11 9.74 -24.50 -18.44
N PRO A 12 10.44 -25.62 -18.70
CA PRO A 12 9.94 -27.01 -18.61
C PRO A 12 9.50 -27.37 -17.17
N TRP A 13 8.41 -28.13 -17.03
CA TRP A 13 7.88 -28.55 -15.73
C TRP A 13 8.64 -29.79 -15.23
N ASP A 14 9.15 -29.72 -14.00
CA ASP A 14 9.88 -30.82 -13.36
C ASP A 14 9.04 -31.34 -12.17
N PRO A 15 8.17 -32.35 -12.38
CA PRO A 15 7.32 -32.88 -11.32
C PRO A 15 8.13 -33.53 -10.19
N LYS A 16 9.29 -34.13 -10.49
CA LYS A 16 10.15 -34.75 -9.48
C LYS A 16 10.66 -33.70 -8.47
N ARG A 17 11.22 -32.58 -8.94
CA ARG A 17 11.65 -31.48 -8.06
C ARG A 17 10.51 -30.89 -7.26
N PHE A 18 9.31 -30.81 -7.84
CA PHE A 18 8.13 -30.35 -7.13
C PHE A 18 7.80 -31.28 -5.95
N LEU A 19 7.75 -32.61 -6.15
CA LEU A 19 7.48 -33.56 -5.07
C LEU A 19 8.59 -33.61 -4.02
N GLU A 20 9.86 -33.49 -4.42
CA GLU A 20 11.00 -33.42 -3.50
C GLU A 20 10.94 -32.20 -2.57
N ALA A 21 10.34 -31.09 -3.04
CA ALA A 21 10.13 -29.88 -2.25
C ALA A 21 8.98 -30.00 -1.23
N LEU A 22 8.09 -30.99 -1.36
CA LEU A 22 6.96 -31.17 -0.46
C LEU A 22 7.37 -31.92 0.82
N PRO A 23 7.11 -31.36 2.02
CA PRO A 23 7.28 -32.10 3.27
C PRO A 23 6.40 -33.35 3.34
N ALA A 24 6.89 -34.41 3.97
CA ALA A 24 6.13 -35.66 4.17
C ALA A 24 4.80 -35.46 4.93
N THR A 25 4.70 -34.38 5.71
CA THR A 25 3.53 -34.06 6.55
C THR A 25 2.42 -33.33 5.80
N VAL A 26 2.57 -33.06 4.50
CA VAL A 26 1.54 -32.36 3.71
C VAL A 26 0.36 -33.31 3.48
N THR A 27 -0.82 -32.89 3.95
CA THR A 27 -2.08 -33.63 3.78
C THR A 27 -3.07 -32.92 2.86
N LYS A 28 -2.90 -31.60 2.67
CA LYS A 28 -3.78 -30.76 1.84
C LYS A 28 -2.97 -29.67 1.12
N LEU A 29 -3.36 -29.36 -0.11
CA LEU A 29 -2.74 -28.36 -0.99
C LEU A 29 -3.82 -27.48 -1.63
N ALA A 30 -3.60 -26.17 -1.64
CA ALA A 30 -4.35 -25.24 -2.49
C ALA A 30 -3.42 -24.73 -3.58
N VAL A 31 -3.83 -24.89 -4.84
CA VAL A 31 -3.15 -24.35 -6.01
C VAL A 31 -3.84 -23.05 -6.41
N LEU A 32 -3.05 -22.00 -6.61
CA LEU A 32 -3.55 -20.67 -6.94
C LEU A 32 -3.10 -20.25 -8.32
N ASP A 33 -4.05 -20.12 -9.23
CA ASP A 33 -3.84 -19.72 -10.61
C ASP A 33 -4.26 -18.27 -10.82
N ARG A 34 -3.41 -17.51 -11.53
CA ARG A 34 -3.68 -16.13 -11.92
C ARG A 34 -4.18 -16.04 -13.36
N THR A 35 -5.07 -16.96 -13.72
CA THR A 35 -5.72 -17.04 -15.04
C THR A 35 -7.14 -17.61 -14.90
N LYS A 36 -7.91 -17.60 -15.98
CA LYS A 36 -9.19 -18.30 -16.09
C LYS A 36 -9.28 -18.92 -17.48
N GLU A 37 -9.47 -20.23 -17.53
CA GLU A 37 -9.72 -20.98 -18.77
C GLU A 37 -11.17 -21.48 -18.76
N PRO A 38 -12.10 -20.79 -19.44
CA PRO A 38 -13.51 -21.16 -19.44
C PRO A 38 -13.73 -22.56 -20.02
N GLY A 39 -14.43 -23.42 -19.30
CA GLY A 39 -14.75 -24.79 -19.73
C GLY A 39 -13.66 -25.83 -19.46
N ALA A 40 -12.47 -25.42 -19.02
CA ALA A 40 -11.42 -26.35 -18.60
C ALA A 40 -11.81 -27.06 -17.29
N THR A 41 -11.27 -28.27 -17.09
CA THR A 41 -11.47 -29.06 -15.85
C THR A 41 -10.71 -28.48 -14.65
N GLY A 42 -9.85 -27.50 -14.88
CA GLY A 42 -9.12 -26.74 -13.87
C GLY A 42 -8.10 -25.81 -14.54
N GLU A 43 -7.52 -24.90 -13.79
CA GLU A 43 -6.51 -23.98 -14.32
C GLU A 43 -5.15 -24.68 -14.54
N PRO A 44 -4.24 -24.10 -15.36
CA PRO A 44 -3.03 -24.79 -15.83
C PRO A 44 -2.12 -25.31 -14.72
N LEU A 45 -1.79 -24.48 -13.71
CA LEU A 45 -0.89 -24.93 -12.64
C LEU A 45 -1.57 -25.98 -11.76
N TYR A 46 -2.87 -25.85 -11.52
CA TYR A 46 -3.64 -26.88 -10.81
C TYR A 46 -3.58 -28.22 -11.54
N GLN A 47 -3.79 -28.25 -12.86
CA GLN A 47 -3.72 -29.47 -13.66
C GLN A 47 -2.31 -30.09 -13.64
N ASP A 48 -1.25 -29.29 -13.81
CA ASP A 48 0.13 -29.77 -13.74
C ASP A 48 0.50 -30.37 -12.38
N ILE A 49 -0.01 -29.78 -11.29
CA ILE A 49 0.22 -30.29 -9.94
C ILE A 49 -0.52 -31.61 -9.72
N ILE A 50 -1.76 -31.74 -10.21
CA ILE A 50 -2.51 -32.99 -10.14
C ILE A 50 -1.78 -34.10 -10.91
N ALA A 51 -1.38 -33.84 -12.16
CA ALA A 51 -0.64 -34.80 -12.98
C ALA A 51 0.71 -35.17 -12.35
N GLY A 52 1.47 -34.17 -11.91
CA GLY A 52 2.77 -34.38 -11.28
C GLY A 52 2.70 -35.17 -9.97
N LEU A 53 1.69 -34.93 -9.13
CA LEU A 53 1.46 -35.72 -7.92
C LEU A 53 1.09 -37.18 -8.25
N PHE A 54 0.26 -37.38 -9.27
CA PHE A 54 -0.14 -38.72 -9.70
C PHE A 54 1.06 -39.53 -10.20
N GLU A 55 1.82 -39.00 -11.15
CA GLU A 55 3.03 -39.64 -11.68
C GLU A 55 4.09 -39.83 -10.59
N GLY A 56 4.36 -38.77 -9.82
CA GLY A 56 5.41 -38.81 -8.81
C GLY A 56 5.11 -39.76 -7.64
N LEU A 57 3.84 -39.99 -7.29
CA LEU A 57 3.48 -41.01 -6.31
C LEU A 57 3.64 -42.43 -6.87
N ALA A 58 3.32 -42.65 -8.15
CA ALA A 58 3.52 -43.93 -8.80
C ALA A 58 5.01 -44.30 -8.90
N GLU A 59 5.85 -43.31 -9.22
CA GLU A 59 7.31 -43.46 -9.34
C GLU A 59 8.07 -43.34 -8.00
N GLY A 60 7.35 -43.04 -6.91
CA GLY A 60 7.95 -42.90 -5.57
C GLY A 60 8.86 -41.69 -5.39
N TRP A 61 8.66 -40.60 -6.15
CA TRP A 61 9.41 -39.36 -6.01
C TRP A 61 9.05 -38.60 -4.73
N GLY A 62 10.07 -37.94 -4.14
CA GLY A 62 9.88 -37.12 -2.95
C GLY A 62 9.53 -37.92 -1.69
N LYS A 63 8.78 -37.29 -0.78
CA LYS A 63 8.53 -37.83 0.58
C LYS A 63 7.07 -38.18 0.85
N LEU A 64 6.16 -37.82 -0.04
CA LEU A 64 4.74 -38.15 0.11
C LEU A 64 4.51 -39.63 -0.18
N LYS A 65 3.61 -40.24 0.59
CA LYS A 65 3.24 -41.66 0.45
C LYS A 65 1.82 -41.85 -0.04
N THR A 66 1.01 -40.81 0.02
CA THR A 66 -0.41 -40.82 -0.37
C THR A 66 -0.76 -39.50 -1.05
N MET A 67 -1.77 -39.51 -1.92
CA MET A 67 -2.27 -38.31 -2.58
C MET A 67 -2.84 -37.33 -1.54
N PRO A 68 -2.30 -36.10 -1.41
CA PRO A 68 -2.92 -35.09 -0.55
C PRO A 68 -4.24 -34.61 -1.15
N LYS A 69 -5.13 -34.04 -0.33
CA LYS A 69 -6.31 -33.35 -0.87
C LYS A 69 -5.86 -32.08 -1.59
N VAL A 70 -6.05 -32.02 -2.90
CA VAL A 70 -5.73 -30.84 -3.70
C VAL A 70 -7.01 -30.07 -4.04
N VAL A 71 -6.97 -28.75 -3.94
CA VAL A 71 -8.00 -27.85 -4.44
C VAL A 71 -7.36 -26.75 -5.29
N GLY A 72 -8.04 -26.32 -6.35
CA GLY A 72 -7.66 -25.19 -7.20
C GLY A 72 -8.46 -23.95 -6.88
N GLY A 73 -7.84 -22.78 -7.05
CA GLY A 73 -8.51 -21.50 -6.92
C GLY A 73 -7.90 -20.41 -7.80
N ARG A 74 -8.74 -19.46 -8.20
CA ARG A 74 -8.33 -18.30 -9.02
C ARG A 74 -8.18 -17.05 -8.16
N TYR A 75 -7.16 -16.26 -8.45
CA TYR A 75 -6.92 -14.98 -7.78
C TYR A 75 -6.37 -13.92 -8.74
N GLY A 76 -6.44 -12.65 -8.35
CA GLY A 76 -5.57 -11.60 -8.89
C GLY A 76 -5.72 -11.25 -10.38
N LEU A 77 -6.81 -11.67 -11.05
CA LEU A 77 -7.06 -11.36 -12.46
C LEU A 77 -7.13 -9.85 -12.67
N SER A 78 -6.48 -9.37 -13.73
CA SER A 78 -6.44 -7.94 -14.08
C SER A 78 -6.02 -7.05 -12.92
N SER A 79 -5.00 -7.47 -12.17
CA SER A 79 -4.49 -6.75 -10.99
C SER A 79 -5.51 -6.58 -9.86
N LYS A 80 -6.52 -7.47 -9.77
CA LYS A 80 -7.32 -7.57 -8.55
C LYS A 80 -6.39 -7.80 -7.35
N GLU A 81 -6.70 -7.16 -6.23
CA GLU A 81 -5.92 -7.27 -5.01
C GLU A 81 -5.82 -8.73 -4.52
N PHE A 82 -4.68 -9.05 -3.92
CA PHE A 82 -4.45 -10.33 -3.24
C PHE A 82 -3.73 -10.06 -1.92
N THR A 83 -4.52 -9.86 -0.87
CA THR A 83 -4.05 -9.40 0.45
C THR A 83 -3.76 -10.58 1.40
N PRO A 84 -3.08 -10.36 2.54
CA PRO A 84 -2.88 -11.41 3.54
C PRO A 84 -4.19 -12.00 4.08
N ALA A 85 -5.25 -11.19 4.16
CA ALA A 85 -6.60 -11.66 4.51
C ALA A 85 -7.12 -12.72 3.53
N MET A 86 -6.91 -12.50 2.23
CA MET A 86 -7.28 -13.44 1.18
C MET A 86 -6.44 -14.72 1.25
N VAL A 87 -5.13 -14.61 1.53
CA VAL A 87 -4.27 -15.77 1.77
C VAL A 87 -4.76 -16.57 2.98
N LYS A 88 -5.13 -15.90 4.07
CA LYS A 88 -5.71 -16.54 5.25
C LYS A 88 -6.99 -17.29 4.90
N ALA A 89 -7.89 -16.70 4.12
CA ALA A 89 -9.12 -17.36 3.70
C ALA A 89 -8.86 -18.64 2.87
N VAL A 90 -7.83 -18.65 2.03
CA VAL A 90 -7.40 -19.87 1.30
C VAL A 90 -6.93 -20.95 2.27
N LEU A 91 -6.13 -20.59 3.28
CA LEU A 91 -5.66 -21.52 4.31
C LEU A 91 -6.80 -22.03 5.20
N ASP A 92 -7.73 -21.15 5.59
CA ASP A 92 -8.93 -21.51 6.35
C ASP A 92 -9.82 -22.46 5.54
N ASN A 93 -9.96 -22.24 4.22
CA ASN A 93 -10.66 -23.17 3.33
C ASN A 93 -10.01 -24.56 3.33
N LEU A 94 -8.67 -24.64 3.25
CA LEU A 94 -7.96 -25.92 3.37
C LEU A 94 -8.19 -26.59 4.73
N ALA A 95 -8.34 -25.83 5.81
CA ALA A 95 -8.56 -26.40 7.13
C ALA A 95 -9.92 -27.09 7.28
N LYS A 96 -10.92 -26.77 6.45
CA LYS A 96 -12.26 -27.38 6.48
C LYS A 96 -12.22 -28.89 6.23
N ALA A 97 -13.20 -29.61 6.77
CA ALA A 97 -13.39 -31.04 6.52
C ALA A 97 -13.61 -31.32 5.02
N SER A 98 -14.42 -30.48 4.36
CA SER A 98 -14.59 -30.47 2.91
C SER A 98 -14.20 -29.09 2.35
N PRO A 99 -12.93 -28.90 1.94
CA PRO A 99 -12.48 -27.65 1.32
C PRO A 99 -13.20 -27.41 0.00
N ALA A 100 -13.63 -26.17 -0.24
CA ALA A 100 -14.17 -25.78 -1.53
C ALA A 100 -13.08 -25.89 -2.61
N ASN A 101 -13.43 -26.50 -3.75
CA ASN A 101 -12.59 -26.61 -4.93
C ASN A 101 -13.05 -25.62 -6.00
N HIS A 102 -12.18 -25.31 -6.97
CA HIS A 102 -12.43 -24.35 -8.08
C HIS A 102 -12.93 -22.98 -7.61
N PHE A 103 -12.45 -22.54 -6.46
CA PHE A 103 -12.92 -21.32 -5.81
C PHE A 103 -12.35 -20.06 -6.48
N THR A 104 -12.91 -18.91 -6.13
CA THR A 104 -12.33 -17.59 -6.41
C THR A 104 -12.02 -16.87 -5.10
N ILE A 105 -11.03 -15.98 -5.10
CA ILE A 105 -10.72 -15.13 -3.95
C ILE A 105 -10.48 -13.68 -4.42
N GLY A 106 -11.02 -12.72 -3.66
CA GLY A 106 -10.94 -11.28 -3.98
C GLY A 106 -12.14 -10.71 -4.74
N ILE A 107 -13.21 -11.48 -4.91
CA ILE A 107 -14.51 -11.04 -5.45
C ILE A 107 -15.65 -11.60 -4.60
N ASN A 108 -16.85 -11.04 -4.77
CA ASN A 108 -18.10 -11.67 -4.34
C ASN A 108 -18.76 -12.27 -5.57
N ASP A 109 -18.79 -13.60 -5.65
CA ASP A 109 -19.46 -14.33 -6.73
C ASP A 109 -20.78 -14.88 -6.18
N ASP A 110 -21.83 -14.07 -6.27
CA ASP A 110 -23.19 -14.40 -5.82
C ASP A 110 -23.98 -15.25 -6.83
N VAL A 111 -23.43 -15.43 -8.04
CA VAL A 111 -24.05 -16.23 -9.12
C VAL A 111 -23.60 -17.69 -9.04
N SER A 112 -22.31 -17.96 -9.25
CA SER A 112 -21.78 -19.34 -9.21
C SER A 112 -21.29 -19.76 -7.82
N LYS A 113 -21.31 -18.85 -6.84
CA LYS A 113 -20.98 -19.13 -5.43
C LYS A 113 -19.59 -19.75 -5.24
N THR A 114 -18.63 -19.35 -6.08
CA THR A 114 -17.25 -19.85 -6.01
C THR A 114 -16.37 -19.04 -5.06
N SER A 115 -16.78 -17.83 -4.68
CA SER A 115 -15.95 -16.93 -3.89
C SER A 115 -15.81 -17.38 -2.43
N LEU A 116 -14.58 -17.40 -1.93
CA LEU A 116 -14.31 -17.54 -0.50
C LEU A 116 -14.53 -16.20 0.21
N ALA A 117 -15.20 -16.22 1.36
CA ALA A 117 -15.26 -15.06 2.25
C ALA A 117 -13.92 -14.86 2.98
N TRP A 118 -13.55 -13.61 3.24
CA TRP A 118 -12.37 -13.24 4.03
C TRP A 118 -12.67 -12.08 4.96
N ASP A 119 -11.92 -11.99 6.05
CA ASP A 119 -11.95 -10.85 6.97
C ASP A 119 -11.02 -9.73 6.44
N PRO A 120 -11.56 -8.60 5.95
CA PRO A 120 -10.75 -7.52 5.37
C PRO A 120 -9.82 -6.83 6.39
N ASP A 121 -10.06 -6.98 7.70
CA ASP A 121 -9.27 -6.33 8.76
C ASP A 121 -8.01 -7.11 9.14
N PHE A 122 -7.91 -8.37 8.72
CA PHE A 122 -6.74 -9.20 8.96
C PHE A 122 -5.49 -8.64 8.26
N SER A 123 -4.43 -8.42 9.04
CA SER A 123 -3.15 -7.89 8.55
C SER A 123 -1.98 -8.69 9.13
N THR A 124 -0.94 -8.85 8.32
CA THR A 124 0.35 -9.45 8.73
C THR A 124 1.47 -8.41 8.78
N GLU A 125 1.14 -7.12 8.62
CA GLU A 125 2.16 -6.07 8.61
C GLU A 125 2.65 -5.80 10.03
N PRO A 126 3.97 -5.81 10.27
CA PRO A 126 4.51 -5.49 11.58
C PRO A 126 4.31 -4.01 11.90
N THR A 127 4.18 -3.71 13.19
CA THR A 127 4.04 -2.32 13.69
C THR A 127 5.26 -1.46 13.40
N SER A 128 6.43 -2.07 13.17
CA SER A 128 7.68 -1.40 12.78
C SER A 128 7.70 -0.89 11.35
N VAL A 129 6.67 -1.17 10.53
CA VAL A 129 6.57 -0.65 9.16
C VAL A 129 5.65 0.56 9.14
N ILE A 130 6.20 1.70 8.74
CA ILE A 130 5.42 2.91 8.50
C ILE A 130 4.75 2.80 7.13
N ARG A 131 3.45 3.07 7.10
CA ARG A 131 2.61 2.98 5.90
C ARG A 131 2.01 4.35 5.62
N ALA A 132 2.34 4.89 4.46
CA ALA A 132 1.93 6.23 4.06
C ALA A 132 1.13 6.20 2.75
N MET A 133 0.01 6.91 2.72
CA MET A 133 -0.82 7.09 1.54
C MET A 133 -0.88 8.56 1.13
N PHE A 134 -0.75 8.84 -0.16
CA PHE A 134 -0.76 10.20 -0.68
C PHE A 134 -1.75 10.31 -1.82
N TYR A 135 -2.68 11.24 -1.69
CA TYR A 135 -3.69 11.55 -2.68
C TYR A 135 -3.31 12.85 -3.37
N GLY A 136 -2.91 12.74 -4.64
CA GLY A 136 -2.49 13.86 -5.48
C GLY A 136 -3.28 13.94 -6.77
N LEU A 137 -3.16 15.07 -7.47
CA LEU A 137 -3.70 15.28 -8.81
C LEU A 137 -2.65 14.89 -9.85
N GLY A 138 -3.09 14.33 -10.97
CA GLY A 138 -2.22 14.11 -12.13
C GLY A 138 -1.47 15.39 -12.51
N ALA A 139 -0.14 15.31 -12.55
CA ALA A 139 0.81 16.41 -12.82
C ALA A 139 1.06 17.43 -11.70
N ASP A 140 0.59 17.21 -10.46
CA ASP A 140 0.92 18.10 -9.32
C ASP A 140 2.30 17.84 -8.67
N GLY A 141 3.02 16.82 -9.15
CA GLY A 141 4.35 16.45 -8.67
C GLY A 141 4.38 15.47 -7.48
N THR A 142 3.23 15.05 -6.95
CA THR A 142 3.12 14.14 -5.78
C THR A 142 3.86 12.83 -5.99
N VAL A 143 3.61 12.16 -7.11
CA VAL A 143 4.28 10.89 -7.46
C VAL A 143 5.80 11.07 -7.54
N GLY A 144 6.26 12.18 -8.11
CA GLY A 144 7.68 12.50 -8.21
C GLY A 144 8.33 12.71 -6.84
N ALA A 145 7.68 13.49 -5.97
CA ALA A 145 8.10 13.72 -4.59
C ALA A 145 8.15 12.40 -3.80
N ASN A 146 7.18 11.52 -4.00
CA ASN A 146 7.14 10.21 -3.34
C ASN A 146 8.27 9.28 -3.83
N LYS A 147 8.56 9.25 -5.13
CA LYS A 147 9.73 8.53 -5.66
C LYS A 147 11.04 9.06 -5.07
N ASN A 148 11.18 10.37 -4.94
CA ASN A 148 12.35 10.97 -4.30
C ASN A 148 12.42 10.59 -2.81
N SER A 149 11.30 10.62 -2.08
CA SER A 149 11.25 10.21 -0.67
C SER A 149 11.67 8.75 -0.48
N ILE A 150 11.24 7.84 -1.37
CA ILE A 150 11.71 6.45 -1.40
C ILE A 150 13.22 6.39 -1.55
N LYS A 151 13.77 7.17 -2.48
CA LYS A 151 15.21 7.22 -2.74
C LYS A 151 15.98 7.70 -1.51
N ILE A 152 15.58 8.83 -0.92
CA ILE A 152 16.22 9.40 0.28
C ILE A 152 16.20 8.38 1.41
N ILE A 153 15.03 7.79 1.71
CA ILE A 153 14.93 6.87 2.85
C ILE A 153 15.67 5.55 2.55
N GLY A 154 15.61 5.03 1.32
CA GLY A 154 16.24 3.77 0.96
C GLY A 154 17.76 3.84 0.74
N GLU A 155 18.30 5.00 0.37
CA GLU A 155 19.74 5.18 0.13
C GLU A 155 20.47 5.83 1.31
N GLU A 156 19.82 6.71 2.06
CA GLU A 156 20.46 7.47 3.15
C GLU A 156 20.17 6.89 4.54
N THR A 157 19.40 5.78 4.64
CA THR A 157 19.01 5.16 5.92
C THR A 157 19.05 3.63 5.80
N PRO A 158 19.13 2.89 6.94
CA PRO A 158 19.09 1.42 6.91
C PRO A 158 17.70 0.84 6.62
N ASN A 159 16.68 1.68 6.43
CA ASN A 159 15.32 1.21 6.15
C ASN A 159 15.18 0.69 4.72
N PHE A 160 14.41 -0.39 4.58
CA PHE A 160 13.86 -0.79 3.30
C PHE A 160 12.73 0.15 2.93
N ALA A 161 12.66 0.51 1.64
CA ALA A 161 11.61 1.36 1.09
C ALA A 161 10.86 0.62 -0.02
N GLN A 162 9.53 0.77 -0.05
CA GLN A 162 8.67 0.25 -1.11
C GLN A 162 7.70 1.35 -1.55
N GLY A 163 7.48 1.48 -2.86
CA GLY A 163 6.45 2.34 -3.43
C GLY A 163 5.61 1.63 -4.47
N TYR A 164 4.30 1.83 -4.42
CA TYR A 164 3.35 1.46 -5.46
C TYR A 164 2.46 2.66 -5.78
N PHE A 165 2.18 2.90 -7.05
CA PHE A 165 1.48 4.09 -7.51
C PHE A 165 0.27 3.68 -8.34
N VAL A 166 -0.92 4.06 -7.88
CA VAL A 166 -2.18 3.85 -8.58
C VAL A 166 -2.49 5.12 -9.37
N TYR A 167 -2.67 4.95 -10.67
CA TYR A 167 -3.09 5.98 -11.60
C TYR A 167 -4.49 5.67 -12.11
N ASP A 168 -5.26 6.70 -12.40
CA ASP A 168 -6.48 6.56 -13.20
C ASP A 168 -6.11 6.27 -14.67
N SER A 169 -7.06 5.72 -15.42
CA SER A 169 -6.97 5.53 -16.87
C SER A 169 -6.93 6.85 -17.64
N LYS A 170 -7.42 7.95 -17.04
CA LYS A 170 -7.37 9.29 -17.62
C LYS A 170 -5.95 9.86 -17.58
N LYS A 171 -5.50 10.39 -18.73
CA LYS A 171 -4.14 10.94 -18.94
C LYS A 171 -3.81 12.19 -18.11
N SER A 172 -4.80 12.99 -17.70
CA SER A 172 -4.59 14.21 -16.91
C SER A 172 -5.80 14.53 -16.02
N GLY A 173 -5.56 15.31 -14.95
CA GLY A 173 -6.61 15.83 -14.07
C GLY A 173 -7.30 14.78 -13.18
N SER A 174 -6.79 13.56 -13.16
CA SER A 174 -7.32 12.46 -12.36
C SER A 174 -6.55 12.29 -11.05
N MET A 175 -7.18 11.64 -10.09
CA MET A 175 -6.56 11.33 -8.80
C MET A 175 -5.47 10.27 -8.97
N THR A 176 -4.36 10.47 -8.28
CA THR A 176 -3.30 9.49 -8.11
C THR A 176 -3.21 9.11 -6.64
N VAL A 177 -2.95 7.83 -6.36
CA VAL A 177 -2.76 7.34 -5.00
C VAL A 177 -1.40 6.68 -4.90
N SER A 178 -0.51 7.24 -4.08
CA SER A 178 0.79 6.65 -3.80
C SER A 178 0.72 5.86 -2.50
N HIS A 179 1.21 4.61 -2.52
CA HIS A 179 1.31 3.72 -1.38
C HIS A 179 2.78 3.50 -1.06
N LEU A 180 3.24 4.04 0.06
CA LEU A 180 4.62 3.92 0.49
C LEU A 180 4.74 3.13 1.78
N ARG A 181 5.76 2.27 1.85
CA ARG A 181 6.13 1.54 3.06
C ARG A 181 7.61 1.71 3.37
N PHE A 182 7.91 1.87 4.65
CA PHE A 182 9.27 1.99 5.15
C PHE A 182 9.45 1.16 6.42
N GLY A 183 10.56 0.46 6.56
CA GLY A 183 10.86 -0.24 7.81
C GLY A 183 12.20 -0.97 7.80
N PRO A 184 12.62 -1.51 8.97
CA PRO A 184 13.96 -2.07 9.15
C PRO A 184 14.15 -3.46 8.52
N GLN A 185 13.10 -4.07 7.96
CA GLN A 185 13.13 -5.40 7.37
C GLN A 185 12.67 -5.38 5.91
N PRO A 186 13.09 -6.36 5.08
CA PRO A 186 12.63 -6.46 3.70
C PRO A 186 11.11 -6.48 3.56
N ILE A 187 10.56 -5.51 2.85
CA ILE A 187 9.11 -5.35 2.69
C ILE A 187 8.62 -6.31 1.61
N ARG A 188 7.78 -7.28 2.01
CA ARG A 188 7.17 -8.28 1.12
C ARG A 188 5.68 -8.04 0.86
N SER A 189 5.15 -6.89 1.28
CA SER A 189 3.74 -6.52 1.11
C SER A 189 3.45 -6.12 -0.34
N THR A 190 3.24 -7.09 -1.22
CA THR A 190 2.90 -6.86 -2.64
C THR A 190 1.38 -6.67 -2.84
N TYR A 191 0.80 -5.75 -2.08
CA TYR A 191 -0.63 -5.38 -2.09
C TYR A 191 -0.78 -3.92 -1.63
N LEU A 192 -1.92 -3.29 -1.91
CA LEU A 192 -2.19 -1.91 -1.52
C LEU A 192 -2.24 -1.73 0.00
N ILE A 193 -1.96 -0.52 0.47
CA ILE A 193 -2.12 -0.20 1.89
C ILE A 193 -3.62 -0.09 2.19
N THR A 194 -4.09 -0.90 3.13
CA THR A 194 -5.45 -0.83 3.69
C THR A 194 -5.47 -0.17 5.06
N ARG A 195 -4.32 -0.06 5.73
CA ARG A 195 -4.14 0.56 7.04
C ARG A 195 -2.88 1.43 7.04
N ALA A 196 -3.05 2.75 7.12
CA ALA A 196 -2.00 3.74 6.97
C ALA A 196 -1.74 4.47 8.29
N ASN A 197 -0.46 4.64 8.64
CA ASN A 197 0.00 5.47 9.74
C ASN A 197 -0.09 6.96 9.39
N PHE A 198 0.08 7.28 8.10
CA PHE A 198 0.09 8.62 7.57
C PHE A 198 -0.74 8.69 6.29
N VAL A 199 -1.62 9.68 6.18
CA VAL A 199 -2.38 9.95 4.96
C VAL A 199 -2.25 11.43 4.63
N ALA A 200 -1.87 11.76 3.40
CA ALA A 200 -1.83 13.13 2.90
C ALA A 200 -2.81 13.34 1.76
N CYS A 201 -3.58 14.43 1.84
CA CYS A 201 -4.48 14.91 0.80
C CYS A 201 -3.92 16.23 0.24
N HIS A 202 -3.46 16.22 -1.01
CA HIS A 202 -2.82 17.37 -1.62
C HIS A 202 -3.82 18.31 -2.32
N GLN A 203 -5.10 17.90 -2.43
CA GLN A 203 -6.19 18.68 -3.02
C GLN A 203 -7.46 18.56 -2.15
N PRO A 204 -7.94 19.65 -1.52
CA PRO A 204 -9.11 19.62 -0.64
C PRO A 204 -10.38 19.05 -1.27
N THR A 205 -10.60 19.33 -2.55
CA THR A 205 -11.79 18.90 -3.32
C THR A 205 -11.95 17.38 -3.37
N PHE A 206 -10.90 16.61 -3.09
CA PHE A 206 -10.99 15.17 -2.99
C PHE A 206 -11.80 14.68 -1.79
N LEU A 207 -11.85 15.45 -0.68
CA LEU A 207 -12.61 15.09 0.51
C LEU A 207 -14.13 15.10 0.30
N GLU A 208 -14.62 15.87 -0.68
CA GLU A 208 -16.04 15.89 -1.05
C GLU A 208 -16.47 14.62 -1.79
N ARG A 209 -15.52 13.94 -2.45
CA ARG A 209 -15.81 12.85 -3.39
C ARG A 209 -15.34 11.49 -2.92
N PHE A 210 -14.37 11.44 -2.01
CA PHE A 210 -13.74 10.21 -1.58
C PHE A 210 -13.51 10.21 -0.08
N ASP A 211 -13.74 9.05 0.52
CA ASP A 211 -13.35 8.80 1.89
C ASP A 211 -11.83 8.58 1.98
N MET A 212 -11.11 9.68 2.24
CA MET A 212 -9.65 9.69 2.36
C MET A 212 -9.17 9.21 3.73
N VAL A 213 -10.04 9.23 4.74
CA VAL A 213 -9.66 8.93 6.13
C VAL A 213 -9.92 7.46 6.46
N LYS A 214 -10.69 6.72 5.64
CA LYS A 214 -11.03 5.30 5.86
C LYS A 214 -9.87 4.40 6.27
N ASN A 215 -8.73 4.55 5.59
CA ASN A 215 -7.55 3.70 5.76
C ASN A 215 -6.65 4.18 6.90
N LEU A 216 -6.93 5.33 7.51
CA LEU A 216 -6.12 5.85 8.60
C LEU A 216 -6.30 4.98 9.86
N VAL A 217 -5.19 4.55 10.46
CA VAL A 217 -5.24 3.83 11.74
C VAL A 217 -5.62 4.78 12.88
N PRO A 218 -6.19 4.28 13.99
CA PRO A 218 -6.41 5.10 15.17
C PRO A 218 -5.11 5.78 15.66
N GLY A 219 -5.16 7.08 15.95
CA GLY A 219 -4.00 7.90 16.31
C GLY A 219 -3.06 8.24 15.15
N GLY A 220 -3.39 7.84 13.93
CA GLY A 220 -2.62 8.13 12.73
C GLY A 220 -2.67 9.61 12.33
N THR A 221 -1.74 10.01 11.47
CA THR A 221 -1.61 11.40 11.02
C THR A 221 -2.34 11.64 9.70
N PHE A 222 -3.19 12.66 9.66
CA PHE A 222 -3.82 13.16 8.44
C PHE A 222 -3.27 14.54 8.11
N LEU A 223 -2.68 14.70 6.93
CA LEU A 223 -2.15 15.96 6.41
C LEU A 223 -3.03 16.47 5.26
N LEU A 224 -3.46 17.73 5.33
CA LEU A 224 -4.24 18.37 4.28
C LEU A 224 -3.53 19.63 3.76
N ASN A 225 -3.33 19.70 2.45
CA ASN A 225 -2.96 20.95 1.79
C ASN A 225 -4.23 21.78 1.59
N THR A 226 -4.33 22.97 2.18
CA THR A 226 -5.53 23.81 2.14
C THR A 226 -5.18 25.29 2.31
N PRO A 227 -5.89 26.23 1.66
CA PRO A 227 -5.71 27.66 1.89
C PRO A 227 -6.32 28.14 3.21
N PHE A 228 -7.18 27.34 3.85
CA PHE A 228 -7.85 27.72 5.10
C PHE A 228 -6.91 27.61 6.30
N ALA A 229 -7.02 28.56 7.22
CA ALA A 229 -6.28 28.55 8.47
C ALA A 229 -6.70 27.40 9.39
N LYS A 230 -5.86 27.06 10.38
CA LYS A 230 -6.12 25.95 11.33
C LYS A 230 -7.38 26.18 12.16
N GLU A 231 -7.78 27.43 12.38
CA GLU A 231 -8.98 27.82 13.11
C GLU A 231 -10.27 27.66 12.29
N GLU A 232 -10.17 27.73 10.96
CA GLU A 232 -11.32 27.79 10.05
C GLU A 232 -11.58 26.47 9.34
N ILE A 233 -10.50 25.70 9.09
CA ILE A 233 -10.54 24.50 8.26
C ILE A 233 -11.56 23.47 8.74
N TRP A 234 -11.76 23.33 10.05
CA TRP A 234 -12.68 22.32 10.58
C TRP A 234 -14.08 22.49 9.98
N ALA A 235 -14.65 23.69 10.00
CA ALA A 235 -15.99 23.97 9.46
C ALA A 235 -16.09 23.79 7.93
N GLN A 236 -14.97 23.80 7.22
CA GLN A 236 -14.92 23.60 5.77
C GLN A 236 -14.83 22.13 5.37
N LEU A 237 -14.52 21.23 6.30
CA LEU A 237 -14.45 19.80 6.02
C LEU A 237 -15.86 19.20 5.84
N PRO A 238 -16.03 18.24 4.92
CA PRO A 238 -17.26 17.49 4.83
C PRO A 238 -17.60 16.74 6.12
N THR A 239 -18.90 16.67 6.48
CA THR A 239 -19.38 15.95 7.66
C THR A 239 -18.81 14.52 7.80
N PRO A 240 -18.76 13.69 6.75
CA PRO A 240 -18.17 12.35 6.85
C PRO A 240 -16.67 12.35 7.21
N ALA A 241 -15.91 13.32 6.68
CA ALA A 241 -14.48 13.44 6.96
C ALA A 241 -14.24 13.85 8.41
N GLN A 242 -15.02 14.80 8.94
CA GLN A 242 -14.96 15.17 10.36
C GLN A 242 -15.22 13.97 11.28
N ARG A 243 -16.28 13.20 11.02
CA ARG A 243 -16.61 11.99 11.79
C ARG A 243 -15.47 10.98 11.76
N ALA A 244 -14.93 10.69 10.57
CA ALA A 244 -13.83 9.75 10.43
C ALA A 244 -12.56 10.22 11.19
N LEU A 245 -12.22 11.51 11.16
CA LEU A 245 -11.08 12.04 11.92
C LEU A 245 -11.28 11.87 13.43
N LEU A 246 -12.49 12.13 13.94
CA LEU A 246 -12.82 11.97 15.36
C LEU A 246 -12.79 10.50 15.81
N GLU A 247 -13.45 9.61 15.06
CA GLU A 247 -13.50 8.18 15.35
C GLU A 247 -12.09 7.57 15.38
N ARG A 248 -11.21 8.01 14.47
CA ARG A 248 -9.82 7.59 14.44
C ARG A 248 -8.93 8.32 15.45
N LYS A 249 -9.41 9.35 16.15
CA LYS A 249 -8.58 10.22 17.01
C LYS A 249 -7.32 10.68 16.25
N ALA A 250 -7.53 11.13 15.02
CA ALA A 250 -6.44 11.45 14.09
C ALA A 250 -5.62 12.66 14.57
N LYS A 251 -4.32 12.64 14.30
CA LYS A 251 -3.49 13.85 14.40
C LYS A 251 -3.66 14.64 13.10
N PHE A 252 -4.45 15.71 13.15
CA PHE A 252 -4.79 16.47 11.96
C PHE A 252 -3.85 17.67 11.77
N TYR A 253 -3.19 17.74 10.62
CA TYR A 253 -2.31 18.83 10.23
C TYR A 253 -2.76 19.48 8.93
N VAL A 254 -2.54 20.78 8.84
CA VAL A 254 -2.84 21.60 7.66
C VAL A 254 -1.66 22.47 7.26
N ILE A 255 -1.60 22.78 5.97
CA ILE A 255 -0.65 23.73 5.40
C ILE A 255 -1.22 24.34 4.12
N ASP A 256 -1.02 25.64 3.90
CA ASP A 256 -1.19 26.24 2.57
C ASP A 256 0.13 26.11 1.80
N ALA A 257 0.31 24.95 1.15
CA ALA A 257 1.54 24.69 0.41
C ALA A 257 1.69 25.61 -0.80
N THR A 258 0.60 26.16 -1.34
CA THR A 258 0.68 27.09 -2.48
C THR A 258 1.22 28.44 -2.04
N LYS A 259 0.76 28.95 -0.90
CA LYS A 259 1.30 30.18 -0.29
C LYS A 259 2.77 29.99 0.10
N VAL A 260 3.10 28.92 0.80
CA VAL A 260 4.49 28.63 1.20
C VAL A 260 5.40 28.52 -0.02
N ALA A 261 4.95 27.88 -1.11
CA ALA A 261 5.74 27.79 -2.35
C ALA A 261 6.05 29.17 -2.94
N ARG A 262 5.05 30.06 -3.00
CA ARG A 262 5.22 31.42 -3.52
C ARG A 262 6.16 32.25 -2.66
N ASP A 263 5.96 32.22 -1.35
CA ASP A 263 6.76 33.00 -0.39
C ASP A 263 8.22 32.50 -0.31
N SER A 264 8.46 31.24 -0.70
CA SER A 264 9.78 30.63 -0.85
C SER A 264 10.39 30.76 -2.25
N GLY A 265 9.72 31.39 -3.22
CA GLY A 265 10.23 31.57 -4.59
C GLY A 265 10.07 30.35 -5.52
N MET A 266 9.36 29.30 -5.09
CA MET A 266 9.14 28.08 -5.87
C MET A 266 7.93 28.16 -6.83
N GLY A 267 7.33 29.35 -6.96
CA GLY A 267 6.10 29.55 -7.70
C GLY A 267 4.93 28.82 -7.03
N GLY A 268 4.20 27.99 -7.79
CA GLY A 268 3.07 27.21 -7.28
C GLY A 268 3.37 25.72 -7.04
N ARG A 269 4.65 25.30 -7.02
CA ARG A 269 5.01 23.88 -6.92
C ARG A 269 5.02 23.43 -5.45
N ILE A 270 4.01 22.64 -5.09
CA ILE A 270 3.79 22.19 -3.69
C ILE A 270 4.58 20.93 -3.32
N ASN A 271 5.19 20.24 -4.29
CA ASN A 271 5.81 18.93 -4.11
C ASN A 271 6.89 18.90 -3.01
N THR A 272 7.82 19.86 -2.99
CA THR A 272 8.88 19.96 -1.98
C THR A 272 8.28 20.20 -0.59
N ILE A 273 7.26 21.05 -0.48
CA ILE A 273 6.61 21.40 0.79
C ILE A 273 5.89 20.17 1.36
N MET A 274 5.07 19.51 0.55
CA MET A 274 4.35 18.31 0.98
C MET A 274 5.32 17.17 1.35
N GLN A 275 6.45 17.06 0.65
CA GLN A 275 7.52 16.14 0.99
C GLN A 275 8.11 16.46 2.38
N VAL A 276 8.45 17.72 2.66
CA VAL A 276 8.97 18.13 3.98
C VAL A 276 7.97 17.83 5.09
N CYS A 277 6.67 18.10 4.88
CA CYS A 277 5.63 17.72 5.83
C CYS A 277 5.59 16.21 6.10
N PHE A 278 5.73 15.37 5.07
CA PHE A 278 5.79 13.93 5.25
C PHE A 278 6.97 13.50 6.13
N PHE A 279 8.18 13.99 5.85
CA PHE A 279 9.35 13.67 6.67
C PHE A 279 9.21 14.16 8.11
N ALA A 280 8.62 15.34 8.31
CA ALA A 280 8.41 15.91 9.65
C ALA A 280 7.37 15.15 10.49
N LEU A 281 6.36 14.53 9.84
CA LEU A 281 5.18 13.98 10.52
C LEU A 281 5.06 12.44 10.49
N SER A 282 5.73 11.76 9.55
CA SER A 282 5.52 10.33 9.31
C SER A 282 6.10 9.41 10.37
N GLY A 283 7.10 9.88 11.12
CA GLY A 283 7.82 9.08 12.10
C GLY A 283 8.71 7.98 11.49
N VAL A 284 9.02 8.04 10.18
CA VAL A 284 9.98 7.13 9.54
C VAL A 284 11.39 7.33 10.07
N LEU A 285 11.75 8.58 10.36
CA LEU A 285 13.02 9.00 10.95
C LEU A 285 12.74 9.95 12.13
N PRO A 286 13.68 10.04 13.10
CA PRO A 286 13.70 11.14 14.04
C PRO A 286 13.68 12.49 13.31
N LYS A 287 12.94 13.47 13.84
CA LYS A 287 12.71 14.76 13.15
C LYS A 287 14.00 15.47 12.71
N ALA A 288 15.03 15.47 13.56
CA ALA A 288 16.31 16.10 13.24
C ALA A 288 17.02 15.39 12.07
N GLU A 289 17.08 14.06 12.10
CA GLU A 289 17.65 13.24 11.01
C GLU A 289 16.85 13.40 9.71
N ALA A 290 15.53 13.49 9.81
CA ALA A 290 14.65 13.69 8.66
C ALA A 290 14.94 15.02 7.95
N ILE A 291 15.11 16.11 8.72
CA ILE A 291 15.42 17.44 8.18
C ILE A 291 16.80 17.44 7.52
N GLU A 292 17.82 16.88 8.17
CA GLU A 292 19.17 16.81 7.60
C GLU A 292 19.22 15.96 6.33
N ALA A 293 18.55 14.80 6.31
CA ALA A 293 18.47 13.95 5.11
C ALA A 293 17.81 14.67 3.92
N ILE A 294 16.77 15.47 4.17
CA ILE A 294 16.15 16.31 3.13
C ILE A 294 17.12 17.38 2.64
N LYS A 295 17.75 18.14 3.55
CA LYS A 295 18.69 19.21 3.20
C LYS A 295 19.87 18.67 2.38
N GLU A 296 20.38 17.50 2.75
CA GLU A 296 21.47 16.84 2.01
C GLU A 296 21.03 16.35 0.63
N SER A 297 19.85 15.74 0.52
CA SER A 297 19.29 15.35 -0.78
C SER A 297 19.06 16.54 -1.71
N ILE A 298 18.61 17.69 -1.16
CA ILE A 298 18.45 18.94 -1.91
C ILE A 298 19.81 19.39 -2.47
N ARG A 299 20.88 19.40 -1.65
CA ARG A 299 22.24 19.76 -2.11
C ARG A 299 22.73 18.81 -3.21
N LYS A 300 22.58 17.50 -3.03
CA LYS A 300 22.97 16.50 -4.05
C LYS A 300 22.19 16.65 -5.36
N THR A 301 20.88 16.90 -5.28
CA THR A 301 19.99 16.96 -6.45
C THR A 301 20.13 18.28 -7.22
N TYR A 302 20.23 19.39 -6.50
CA TYR A 302 20.17 20.74 -7.08
C TYR A 302 21.51 21.46 -7.12
N GLY A 303 22.58 20.93 -6.51
CA GLY A 303 23.90 21.56 -6.52
C GLY A 303 24.43 21.85 -7.93
N LYS A 304 24.11 20.98 -8.90
CA LYS A 304 24.46 21.20 -10.33
C LYS A 304 23.70 22.35 -10.99
N LYS A 305 22.61 22.84 -10.38
CA LYS A 305 21.78 23.92 -10.91
C LYS A 305 22.13 25.30 -10.33
N GLY A 306 23.10 25.37 -9.41
CA GLY A 306 23.56 26.60 -8.78
C GLY A 306 23.08 26.79 -7.34
N GLU A 307 23.87 27.53 -6.57
CA GLU A 307 23.68 27.73 -5.13
C GLU A 307 22.36 28.46 -4.80
N GLU A 308 21.93 29.40 -5.65
CA GLU A 308 20.67 30.11 -5.46
C GLU A 308 19.46 29.16 -5.42
N ILE A 309 19.43 28.16 -6.30
CA ILE A 309 18.36 27.16 -6.34
C ILE A 309 18.42 26.25 -5.10
N VAL A 310 19.62 25.90 -4.63
CA VAL A 310 19.80 25.14 -3.39
C VAL A 310 19.25 25.93 -2.20
N GLN A 311 19.68 27.18 -2.02
CA GLN A 311 19.23 28.05 -0.93
C GLN A 311 17.72 28.29 -0.97
N MET A 312 17.14 28.46 -2.16
CA MET A 312 15.70 28.58 -2.33
C MET A 312 14.94 27.34 -1.81
N ASN A 313 15.43 26.13 -2.11
CA ASN A 313 14.83 24.89 -1.61
C ASN A 313 15.05 24.72 -0.11
N LEU A 314 16.21 25.08 0.43
CA LEU A 314 16.47 25.05 1.88
C LEU A 314 15.55 26.02 2.63
N LYS A 315 15.37 27.24 2.13
CA LYS A 315 14.38 28.20 2.64
C LYS A 315 12.97 27.63 2.61
N ALA A 316 12.61 26.89 1.57
CA ALA A 316 11.32 26.21 1.51
C ALA A 316 11.13 25.15 2.60
N VAL A 317 12.18 24.41 2.96
CA VAL A 317 12.14 23.45 4.10
C VAL A 317 11.81 24.20 5.39
N ASP A 318 12.57 25.25 5.70
CA ASP A 318 12.40 25.97 6.96
C ASP A 318 11.03 26.69 7.03
N ASN A 319 10.61 27.33 5.93
CA ASN A 319 9.28 27.95 5.82
C ASN A 319 8.15 26.93 5.97
N THR A 320 8.30 25.73 5.40
CA THR A 320 7.30 24.66 5.54
C THR A 320 7.09 24.30 7.00
N LEU A 321 8.18 24.10 7.75
CA LEU A 321 8.10 23.73 9.17
C LEU A 321 7.44 24.81 10.02
N ALA A 322 7.62 26.09 9.67
CA ALA A 322 6.99 27.22 10.37
C ALA A 322 5.48 27.35 10.08
N HIS A 323 5.01 26.91 8.91
CA HIS A 323 3.61 27.04 8.45
C HIS A 323 2.83 25.71 8.51
N LEU A 324 3.44 24.66 9.04
CA LEU A 324 2.77 23.39 9.29
C LEU A 324 2.06 23.46 10.64
N HIS A 325 0.74 23.36 10.62
CA HIS A 325 -0.07 23.60 11.81
C HIS A 325 -0.88 22.36 12.20
N GLU A 326 -0.85 22.02 13.49
CA GLU A 326 -1.76 21.04 14.06
C GLU A 326 -3.12 21.68 14.31
N VAL A 327 -4.19 20.96 13.95
CA VAL A 327 -5.58 21.34 14.19
C VAL A 327 -6.13 20.46 15.32
N PRO A 328 -6.38 21.01 16.52
CA PRO A 328 -7.02 20.26 17.59
C PRO A 328 -8.40 19.77 17.14
N LEU A 329 -8.68 18.48 17.31
CA LEU A 329 -9.98 17.92 16.93
C LEU A 329 -11.09 18.41 17.89
N PRO A 330 -12.11 19.13 17.40
CA PRO A 330 -13.24 19.55 18.23
C PRO A 330 -14.14 18.37 18.60
N SER A 331 -14.88 18.47 19.70
CA SER A 331 -15.82 17.42 20.09
C SER A 331 -17.10 17.36 19.23
N LYS A 332 -17.34 18.35 18.37
CA LYS A 332 -18.56 18.50 17.58
C LYS A 332 -18.26 18.51 16.09
N VAL A 333 -19.15 17.86 15.36
CA VAL A 333 -19.23 17.90 13.90
C VAL A 333 -20.06 19.12 13.50
N ASN A 334 -19.55 19.94 12.61
CA ASN A 334 -20.18 21.17 12.11
C ASN A 334 -19.82 21.45 10.64
N GLY A 335 -19.40 20.40 9.92
CA GLY A 335 -18.94 20.47 8.54
C GLY A 335 -20.05 20.76 7.56
N THR A 336 -19.65 21.05 6.33
CA THR A 336 -20.54 21.19 5.18
C THR A 336 -20.87 19.80 4.62
N GLY A 337 -21.98 19.67 3.90
CA GLY A 337 -22.36 18.40 3.25
C GLY A 337 -23.21 17.47 4.10
#